data_AF-A0A6I5HBU1-F1
#
_entry.id   AF-A0A6I5HBU1-F1
#
_cell.length_a   1.000
_cell.length_b   1.000
_cell.length_c   1.000
_cell.angle_alpha   90.00
_cell.angle_beta   90.00
_cell.angle_gamma   90.00
#
_symmetry.space_group_name_H-M   'P 1'
#
loop_
_entity.id
_entity.type
_entity.pdbx_description
1 polymer ?
#
loop_
_entity_poly.entity_id
_entity_poly.type
_entity_poly.pdbx_seq_one_letter_code
_entity_poly.pdbx_strand_id
1 'polypeptide(L)'
;METMGLVRSRPVTFTEAEEIIEEDGHGGAEGNPDGRARVYVSPELDGWTLVIGPWCNPCDVERSDDVLHLCGELSARYGQAQAYYYGAQGDGSAWLVAQDGVLLRRYCETGDGENAYLTLGEPLPIERAHREQLGLAADWDEATESDEDEDEWKCAAFELAPQIAAALGVSPLELTPDTRAVGTGVIALTSHATEVQTEPSDLDTGAGLLT
;
A
#
# COMPACT_ATOMS: atom_id res chain seq x y z
N MET A 1 13.43 1.22 -6.80
CA MET A 1 14.38 1.44 -5.69
C MET A 1 14.88 2.87 -5.66
N GLU A 2 15.60 3.38 -6.67
CA GLU A 2 16.12 4.76 -6.68
C GLU A 2 15.03 5.85 -6.57
N THR A 3 13.95 5.77 -7.38
CA THR A 3 12.80 6.70 -7.28
C THR A 3 12.14 6.69 -5.90
N MET A 4 12.22 5.58 -5.17
CA MET A 4 11.65 5.44 -3.83
C MET A 4 12.66 5.79 -2.72
N GLY A 5 13.90 6.14 -3.07
CA GLY A 5 14.97 6.41 -2.12
C GLY A 5 15.39 5.19 -1.27
N LEU A 6 15.09 3.97 -1.73
CA LEU A 6 15.37 2.74 -0.96
C LEU A 6 16.87 2.40 -1.00
N VAL A 7 17.44 2.06 0.15
CA VAL A 7 18.87 1.80 0.33
C VAL A 7 19.14 0.51 1.12
N ARG A 8 20.40 0.06 1.12
CA ARG A 8 20.92 -1.08 1.92
C ARG A 8 20.04 -2.35 1.80
N SER A 9 19.63 -2.67 0.58
CA SER A 9 18.77 -3.83 0.34
C SER A 9 19.51 -5.16 0.55
N ARG A 10 18.83 -6.15 1.15
CA ARG A 10 19.31 -7.53 1.25
C ARG A 10 18.27 -8.53 0.73
N PRO A 11 18.67 -9.62 0.04
CA PRO A 11 17.76 -10.69 -0.35
C PRO A 11 17.09 -11.35 0.86
N VAL A 12 15.82 -11.71 0.70
CA VAL A 12 15.04 -12.45 1.72
C VAL A 12 14.13 -13.49 1.07
N THR A 13 13.70 -14.47 1.86
CA THR A 13 12.59 -15.36 1.48
C THR A 13 11.23 -14.67 1.71
N PHE A 14 10.14 -15.21 1.14
CA PHE A 14 8.79 -14.71 1.45
C PHE A 14 8.43 -14.87 2.93
N THR A 15 8.76 -16.01 3.54
CA THR A 15 8.51 -16.25 4.98
C THR A 15 9.26 -15.25 5.86
N GLU A 16 10.53 -14.98 5.54
CA GLU A 16 11.30 -13.98 6.28
C GLU A 16 10.74 -12.57 6.08
N ALA A 17 10.29 -12.23 4.87
CA ALA A 17 9.64 -10.95 4.61
C ALA A 17 8.31 -10.81 5.38
N GLU A 18 7.52 -11.88 5.46
CA GLU A 18 6.27 -11.92 6.22
C GLU A 18 6.51 -11.62 7.70
N GLU A 19 7.45 -12.32 8.34
CA GLU A 19 7.80 -12.12 9.76
C GLU A 19 8.23 -10.66 10.03
N ILE A 20 9.06 -10.10 9.14
CA ILE A 20 9.55 -8.72 9.25
C ILE A 20 8.41 -7.71 9.12
N ILE A 21 7.55 -7.88 8.11
CA ILE A 21 6.49 -6.92 7.82
C ILE A 21 5.34 -7.04 8.84
N GLU A 22 5.07 -8.23 9.36
CA GLU A 22 4.14 -8.43 10.46
C GLU A 22 4.61 -7.64 11.69
N GLU A 23 5.88 -7.77 12.08
CA GLU A 23 6.48 -6.99 13.17
C GLU A 23 6.37 -5.48 12.94
N ASP A 24 6.72 -5.02 11.72
CA ASP A 24 6.69 -3.60 11.37
C ASP A 24 5.26 -3.02 11.37
N GLY A 25 4.25 -3.85 11.03
CA GLY A 25 2.85 -3.46 10.94
C GLY A 25 2.15 -3.20 12.28
N HIS A 26 2.72 -3.63 13.40
CA HIS A 26 2.11 -3.47 14.72
C HIS A 26 2.32 -2.07 15.32
N GLY A 27 1.37 -1.59 16.13
CA GLY A 27 1.56 -0.48 17.09
C GLY A 27 1.39 0.95 16.56
N GLY A 28 1.25 1.16 15.25
CA GLY A 28 1.19 2.52 14.68
C GLY A 28 2.46 3.34 14.98
N ALA A 29 2.46 4.65 14.67
CA ALA A 29 3.66 5.48 14.82
C ALA A 29 4.14 5.64 16.27
N GLU A 30 3.23 5.64 17.25
CA GLU A 30 3.60 5.77 18.68
C GLU A 30 4.02 4.42 19.31
N GLY A 31 3.40 3.31 18.90
CA GLY A 31 3.69 1.98 19.44
C GLY A 31 4.81 1.25 18.70
N ASN A 32 5.13 1.67 17.48
CA ASN A 32 6.25 1.19 16.68
C ASN A 32 6.83 2.33 15.82
N PRO A 33 7.65 3.22 16.43
CA PRO A 33 8.26 4.34 15.70
C PRO A 33 9.17 3.88 14.55
N ASP A 34 9.62 2.63 14.60
CA ASP A 34 10.50 2.01 13.62
C ASP A 34 9.74 1.28 12.49
N GLY A 35 8.41 1.17 12.57
CA GLY A 35 7.61 0.40 11.61
C GLY A 35 7.71 0.91 10.16
N ARG A 36 8.17 2.14 9.94
CA ARG A 36 8.41 2.69 8.60
C ARG A 36 9.85 2.58 8.12
N ALA A 37 10.76 2.04 8.93
CA ALA A 37 12.19 2.02 8.64
C ALA A 37 12.55 1.15 7.43
N ARG A 38 11.75 0.13 7.13
CA ARG A 38 12.02 -0.83 6.07
C ARG A 38 10.75 -1.18 5.29
N VAL A 39 10.97 -1.67 4.08
CA VAL A 39 9.93 -2.24 3.21
C VAL A 39 10.44 -3.53 2.59
N TYR A 40 9.51 -4.43 2.31
CA TYR A 40 9.74 -5.55 1.41
C TYR A 40 9.45 -5.11 -0.02
N VAL A 41 10.34 -5.46 -0.96
CA VAL A 41 10.12 -5.35 -2.39
C VAL A 41 10.13 -6.76 -2.97
N SER A 42 9.04 -7.17 -3.60
CA SER A 42 8.92 -8.50 -4.20
C SER A 42 9.87 -8.68 -5.40
N PRO A 43 10.14 -9.93 -5.82
CA PRO A 43 10.52 -10.14 -7.22
C PRO A 43 9.44 -9.60 -8.16
N GLU A 44 9.71 -9.55 -9.46
CA GLU A 44 8.65 -9.29 -10.44
C GLU A 44 7.65 -10.44 -10.40
N LEU A 45 6.36 -10.14 -10.18
CA LEU A 45 5.23 -11.06 -10.14
C LEU A 45 4.35 -10.76 -11.35
N ASP A 46 4.25 -11.66 -12.33
CA ASP A 46 3.44 -11.47 -13.55
C ASP A 46 3.60 -10.08 -14.23
N GLY A 47 4.81 -9.50 -14.17
CA GLY A 47 5.14 -8.20 -14.79
C GLY A 47 4.94 -6.98 -13.88
N TRP A 48 4.51 -7.14 -12.63
CA TRP A 48 4.41 -6.07 -11.64
C TRP A 48 5.30 -6.32 -10.41
N THR A 49 5.47 -5.32 -9.56
CA THR A 49 6.29 -5.41 -8.35
C THR A 49 5.50 -4.90 -7.16
N LEU A 50 5.45 -5.70 -6.10
CA LEU A 50 4.81 -5.37 -4.84
C LEU A 50 5.83 -4.73 -3.90
N VAL A 51 5.42 -3.65 -3.23
CA VAL A 51 6.17 -3.07 -2.10
C VAL A 51 5.27 -3.06 -0.88
N ILE A 52 5.73 -3.68 0.22
CA ILE A 52 4.95 -3.88 1.44
C ILE A 52 5.66 -3.24 2.63
N GLY A 53 4.87 -2.57 3.46
CA GLY A 53 5.25 -2.04 4.76
C GLY A 53 4.42 -0.81 5.13
N PRO A 54 4.41 -0.39 6.40
CA PRO A 54 3.73 0.84 6.84
C PRO A 54 4.16 2.10 6.06
N TRP A 55 5.38 2.12 5.55
CA TRP A 55 5.86 3.17 4.63
C TRP A 55 5.10 3.21 3.29
N CYS A 56 4.25 2.26 2.93
CA CYS A 56 3.44 2.34 1.71
C CYS A 56 2.03 2.89 1.95
N ASN A 57 1.66 3.18 3.20
CA ASN A 57 0.28 3.50 3.58
C ASN A 57 -0.19 4.84 2.96
N PRO A 58 -1.21 4.84 2.07
CA PRO A 58 -1.71 6.04 1.40
C PRO A 58 -2.56 6.95 2.29
N CYS A 59 -2.96 6.50 3.49
CA CYS A 59 -3.72 7.29 4.46
C CYS A 59 -2.93 7.65 5.72
N ASP A 60 -1.61 7.42 5.71
CA ASP A 60 -0.76 7.81 6.82
C ASP A 60 -0.75 9.34 7.02
N VAL A 61 -0.97 9.79 8.25
CA VAL A 61 -1.09 11.23 8.58
C VAL A 61 0.14 12.03 8.16
N GLU A 62 1.34 11.45 8.25
CA GLU A 62 2.58 12.18 7.96
C GLU A 62 3.05 12.01 6.52
N ARG A 63 2.58 10.96 5.83
CA ARG A 63 3.12 10.56 4.52
C ARG A 63 2.11 10.40 3.39
N SER A 64 0.81 10.49 3.63
CA SER A 64 -0.21 10.31 2.60
C SER A 64 0.06 11.16 1.33
N ASP A 65 0.55 12.38 1.50
CA ASP A 65 0.95 13.24 0.38
C ASP A 65 2.25 12.76 -0.31
N ASP A 66 3.25 12.29 0.45
CA ASP A 66 4.48 11.70 -0.14
C ASP A 66 4.15 10.45 -0.96
N VAL A 67 3.24 9.59 -0.47
CA VAL A 67 2.76 8.41 -1.19
C VAL A 67 2.01 8.82 -2.46
N LEU A 68 1.19 9.87 -2.38
CA LEU A 68 0.51 10.45 -3.53
C LEU A 68 1.51 10.89 -4.62
N HIS A 69 2.54 11.66 -4.26
CA HIS A 69 3.56 12.09 -5.21
C HIS A 69 4.33 10.91 -5.79
N LEU A 70 4.71 9.95 -4.94
CA LEU A 70 5.44 8.76 -5.36
C LEU A 70 4.65 7.91 -6.37
N CYS A 71 3.35 7.70 -6.16
CA CYS A 71 2.51 7.01 -7.16
C CYS A 71 2.43 7.79 -8.48
N GLY A 72 2.40 9.13 -8.44
CA GLY A 72 2.51 9.96 -9.63
C GLY A 72 3.82 9.69 -10.40
N GLU A 73 4.96 9.74 -9.71
CA GLU A 73 6.27 9.51 -10.33
C GLU A 73 6.45 8.08 -10.85
N LEU A 74 6.02 7.08 -10.08
CA LEU A 74 6.10 5.68 -10.47
C LEU A 74 5.19 5.39 -11.67
N SER A 75 3.96 5.89 -11.67
CA SER A 75 3.05 5.70 -12.81
C SER A 75 3.55 6.41 -14.08
N ALA A 76 4.19 7.58 -13.97
CA ALA A 76 4.82 8.25 -15.12
C ALA A 76 5.95 7.41 -15.73
N ARG A 77 6.65 6.63 -14.91
CA ARG A 77 7.78 5.80 -15.34
C ARG A 77 7.37 4.41 -15.82
N TYR A 78 6.40 3.80 -15.17
CA TYR A 78 6.02 2.39 -15.37
C TYR A 78 4.62 2.20 -15.95
N GLY A 79 3.92 3.29 -16.28
CA GLY A 79 2.57 3.29 -16.83
C GLY A 79 1.49 3.27 -15.74
N GLN A 80 1.67 2.50 -14.67
CA GLN A 80 0.70 2.43 -13.56
C GLN A 80 1.41 2.33 -12.20
N ALA A 81 0.80 2.92 -11.18
CA ALA A 81 1.20 2.74 -9.78
C ALA A 81 -0.02 2.88 -8.87
N GLN A 82 -0.08 2.01 -7.86
CA GLN A 82 -1.20 1.93 -6.94
C GLN A 82 -0.67 1.74 -5.52
N ALA A 83 -1.35 2.31 -4.53
CA ALA A 83 -1.05 2.10 -3.12
C ALA A 83 -2.35 1.79 -2.37
N TYR A 84 -2.25 0.88 -1.40
CA TYR A 84 -3.39 0.34 -0.69
C TYR A 84 -3.11 0.28 0.82
N TYR A 85 -4.17 0.46 1.60
CA TYR A 85 -4.24 0.06 2.99
C TYR A 85 -5.46 -0.83 3.18
N TYR A 86 -5.30 -1.88 4.00
CA TYR A 86 -6.39 -2.75 4.39
C TYR A 86 -6.14 -3.31 5.79
N GLY A 87 -7.00 -2.94 6.73
CA GLY A 87 -6.98 -3.45 8.10
C GLY A 87 -7.90 -4.63 8.25
N ALA A 88 -7.37 -5.86 8.12
CA ALA A 88 -8.15 -7.11 8.18
C ALA A 88 -8.89 -7.34 9.52
N GLN A 89 -8.62 -6.53 10.55
CA GLN A 89 -9.33 -6.53 11.82
C GLN A 89 -10.53 -5.56 11.87
N GLY A 90 -10.88 -4.97 10.72
CA GLY A 90 -11.91 -3.94 10.62
C GLY A 90 -11.37 -2.56 10.97
N ASP A 91 -10.15 -2.24 10.55
CA ASP A 91 -9.57 -0.89 10.67
C ASP A 91 -9.79 -0.05 9.38
N GLY A 92 -10.45 -0.64 8.39
CA GLY A 92 -10.87 0.01 7.17
C GLY A 92 -9.93 -0.19 5.99
N SER A 93 -10.12 0.63 4.97
CA SER A 93 -9.39 0.50 3.72
C SER A 93 -9.15 1.84 3.03
N ALA A 94 -8.06 1.90 2.27
CA ALA A 94 -7.73 3.05 1.44
C ALA A 94 -7.09 2.60 0.13
N TRP A 95 -7.28 3.40 -0.91
CA TRP A 95 -6.66 3.18 -2.21
C TRP A 95 -6.23 4.49 -2.86
N LEU A 96 -5.14 4.41 -3.59
CA LEU A 96 -4.57 5.46 -4.41
C LEU A 96 -4.20 4.85 -5.75
N VAL A 97 -4.69 5.42 -6.84
CA VAL A 97 -4.51 4.90 -8.20
C VAL A 97 -3.99 6.00 -9.11
N ALA A 98 -2.87 5.73 -9.78
CA ALA A 98 -2.24 6.62 -10.73
C ALA A 98 -1.90 5.89 -12.03
N GLN A 99 -2.04 6.58 -13.16
CA GLN A 99 -1.73 6.06 -14.48
C GLN A 99 -1.07 7.14 -15.34
N ASP A 100 0.02 6.79 -16.01
CA ASP A 100 0.76 7.66 -16.95
C ASP A 100 1.13 9.03 -16.34
N GLY A 101 1.42 9.07 -15.04
CA GLY A 101 1.75 10.28 -14.29
C GLY A 101 0.55 11.10 -13.81
N VAL A 102 -0.67 10.62 -14.05
CA VAL A 102 -1.92 11.27 -13.62
C VAL A 102 -2.53 10.52 -12.45
N LEU A 103 -2.83 11.24 -11.38
CA LEU A 103 -3.59 10.72 -10.24
C LEU A 103 -5.06 10.60 -10.64
N LEU A 104 -5.59 9.38 -10.60
CA LEU A 104 -6.96 9.10 -11.00
C LEU A 104 -7.91 9.13 -9.81
N ARG A 105 -7.49 8.50 -8.70
CA ARG A 105 -8.31 8.34 -7.51
C ARG A 105 -7.45 8.28 -6.26
N ARG A 106 -7.85 8.97 -5.20
CA ARG A 106 -7.47 8.70 -3.81
C ARG A 106 -8.74 8.60 -2.99
N TYR A 107 -8.85 7.61 -2.13
CA TYR A 107 -9.95 7.46 -1.20
C TYR A 107 -9.49 6.72 0.04
N CYS A 108 -10.04 7.09 1.20
CA CYS A 108 -9.73 6.50 2.49
C CYS A 108 -11.02 6.39 3.30
N GLU A 109 -11.26 5.21 3.87
CA GLU A 109 -12.27 5.00 4.88
C GLU A 109 -11.72 4.08 5.97
N THR A 110 -11.30 4.68 7.08
CA THR A 110 -10.72 4.02 8.27
C THR A 110 -11.50 4.32 9.54
N GLY A 111 -12.67 4.96 9.43
CA GLY A 111 -13.45 5.43 10.59
C GLY A 111 -12.87 6.68 11.28
N ASP A 112 -11.70 7.16 10.86
CA ASP A 112 -11.14 8.43 11.31
C ASP A 112 -11.84 9.62 10.65
N GLY A 113 -12.41 10.51 11.47
CA GLY A 113 -13.25 11.63 11.03
C GLY A 113 -12.58 12.70 10.16
N GLU A 114 -11.28 12.56 9.87
CA GLU A 114 -10.55 13.47 8.96
C GLU A 114 -10.41 12.91 7.52
N ASN A 115 -10.95 11.74 7.20
CA ASN A 115 -10.74 11.08 5.90
C ASN A 115 -11.18 11.89 4.65
N ALA A 116 -12.00 12.92 4.80
CA ALA A 116 -12.45 13.76 3.70
C ALA A 116 -11.29 14.42 2.91
N TYR A 117 -10.19 14.83 3.55
CA TYR A 117 -9.03 15.41 2.85
C TYR A 117 -8.28 14.39 1.98
N LEU A 118 -8.49 13.10 2.23
CA LEU A 118 -7.90 12.00 1.48
C LEU A 118 -8.73 11.60 0.25
N THR A 119 -9.83 12.29 -0.05
CA THR A 119 -10.62 12.04 -1.25
C THR A 119 -10.16 12.92 -2.42
N LEU A 120 -9.80 12.30 -3.54
CA LEU A 120 -9.42 12.96 -4.78
C LEU A 120 -9.90 12.16 -5.99
N GLY A 121 -10.35 12.88 -7.03
CA GLY A 121 -10.77 12.28 -8.30
C GLY A 121 -12.14 11.62 -8.25
N GLU A 122 -12.66 11.28 -9.43
CA GLU A 122 -13.98 10.67 -9.60
C GLU A 122 -13.97 9.19 -9.18
N PRO A 123 -15.07 8.65 -8.61
CA PRO A 123 -15.16 7.23 -8.27
C PRO A 123 -14.79 6.33 -9.45
N LEU A 124 -13.96 5.31 -9.19
CA LEU A 124 -13.57 4.32 -10.18
C LEU A 124 -14.79 3.52 -10.68
N PRO A 125 -14.74 2.91 -11.88
CA PRO A 125 -15.84 2.08 -12.38
C PRO A 125 -16.30 0.98 -11.41
N ILE A 126 -15.37 0.39 -10.66
CA ILE A 126 -15.67 -0.61 -9.64
C ILE A 126 -16.35 0.00 -8.40
N GLU A 127 -15.96 1.21 -7.97
CA GLU A 127 -16.66 1.94 -6.88
C GLU A 127 -18.11 2.23 -7.28
N ARG A 128 -18.31 2.74 -8.51
CA ARG A 128 -19.64 3.02 -9.08
C ARG A 128 -20.52 1.77 -9.11
N ALA A 129 -19.97 0.66 -9.59
CA ALA A 129 -20.66 -0.62 -9.65
C ALA A 129 -21.06 -1.12 -8.25
N HIS A 130 -20.21 -0.93 -7.23
CA HIS A 130 -20.55 -1.25 -5.84
C HIS A 130 -21.65 -0.34 -5.30
N ARG A 131 -21.59 0.97 -5.55
CA ARG A 131 -22.65 1.91 -5.15
C ARG A 131 -24.00 1.52 -5.74
N GLU A 132 -24.04 1.18 -7.03
CA GLU A 132 -25.27 0.71 -7.69
C GLU A 132 -25.82 -0.58 -7.08
N GLN A 133 -24.94 -1.52 -6.65
CA GLN A 133 -25.37 -2.75 -5.98
C GLN A 133 -26.01 -2.50 -4.61
N LEU A 134 -25.59 -1.44 -3.92
CA LEU A 134 -26.17 -0.98 -2.66
C LEU A 134 -27.46 -0.16 -2.87
N GLY A 135 -27.83 0.13 -4.13
CA GLY A 135 -28.96 1.00 -4.44
C GLY A 135 -28.64 2.50 -4.33
N LEU A 136 -27.37 2.86 -4.20
CA LEU A 136 -26.88 4.24 -4.13
C LEU A 136 -26.68 4.82 -5.53
N ALA A 137 -26.62 6.15 -5.63
CA ALA A 137 -26.23 6.81 -6.86
C ALA A 137 -24.78 6.47 -7.22
N ALA A 138 -24.51 6.10 -8.47
CA ALA A 138 -23.16 5.72 -8.93
C ALA A 138 -22.14 6.84 -8.74
N ASP A 139 -22.55 8.08 -9.02
CA ASP A 139 -21.81 9.30 -8.76
C ASP A 139 -22.22 9.88 -7.41
N TRP A 140 -21.24 10.31 -6.60
CA TRP A 140 -21.50 11.02 -5.36
C TRP A 140 -21.83 12.49 -5.66
N ASP A 141 -22.91 12.99 -5.07
CA ASP A 141 -23.31 14.40 -5.16
C ASP A 141 -23.83 14.88 -3.80
N GLU A 142 -23.09 15.80 -3.17
CA GLU A 142 -23.42 16.42 -1.89
C GLU A 142 -24.87 16.96 -1.83
N ALA A 143 -25.41 17.43 -2.95
CA ALA A 143 -26.75 18.00 -3.00
C ALA A 143 -27.86 16.94 -2.88
N THR A 144 -27.55 15.68 -3.13
CA THR A 144 -28.52 14.58 -3.14
C THR A 144 -28.20 13.44 -2.18
N GLU A 145 -26.96 13.33 -1.72
CA GLU A 145 -26.53 12.31 -0.78
C GLU A 145 -27.20 12.54 0.59
N SER A 146 -27.80 11.49 1.15
CA SER A 146 -28.29 11.50 2.53
C SER A 146 -27.25 10.94 3.50
N ASP A 147 -27.38 11.26 4.79
CA ASP A 147 -26.52 10.69 5.83
C ASP A 147 -26.58 9.13 5.84
N GLU A 148 -27.74 8.55 5.51
CA GLU A 148 -27.92 7.09 5.42
C GLU A 148 -27.17 6.49 4.22
N ASP A 149 -27.20 7.17 3.07
CA ASP A 149 -26.44 6.77 1.89
C ASP A 149 -24.92 6.86 2.14
N GLU A 150 -24.50 7.91 2.84
CA GLU A 150 -23.10 8.10 3.24
C GLU A 150 -22.65 6.99 4.19
N ASP A 151 -23.42 6.69 5.23
CA ASP A 151 -23.11 5.61 6.18
C ASP A 151 -23.06 4.24 5.50
N GLU A 152 -24.00 3.94 4.60
CA GLU A 152 -24.02 2.68 3.83
C GLU A 152 -22.77 2.56 2.93
N TRP A 153 -22.40 3.65 2.24
CA TRP A 153 -21.19 3.67 1.43
C TRP A 153 -19.92 3.50 2.27
N LYS A 154 -19.82 4.18 3.42
CA LYS A 154 -18.67 4.04 4.34
C LYS A 154 -18.51 2.61 4.83
N CYS A 155 -19.62 1.97 5.21
CA CYS A 155 -19.62 0.56 5.62
C CYS A 155 -19.11 -0.37 4.51
N ALA A 156 -19.51 -0.12 3.26
CA ALA A 156 -19.03 -0.91 2.12
C ALA A 156 -17.56 -0.61 1.77
N ALA A 157 -17.17 0.66 1.83
CA ALA A 157 -15.82 1.12 1.51
C ALA A 157 -14.77 0.62 2.51
N PHE A 158 -15.17 0.30 3.75
CA PHE A 158 -14.31 -0.27 4.78
C PHE A 158 -13.54 -1.53 4.34
N GLU A 159 -14.08 -2.30 3.40
CA GLU A 159 -13.53 -3.61 2.96
C GLU A 159 -13.16 -3.61 1.45
N LEU A 160 -13.10 -2.44 0.81
CA LEU A 160 -13.11 -2.36 -0.64
C LEU A 160 -11.71 -2.43 -1.28
N ALA A 161 -10.64 -2.02 -0.59
CA ALA A 161 -9.30 -1.99 -1.18
C ALA A 161 -8.85 -3.32 -1.84
N PRO A 162 -9.06 -4.51 -1.23
CA PRO A 162 -8.77 -5.79 -1.89
C PRO A 162 -9.50 -5.98 -3.23
N GLN A 163 -10.76 -5.55 -3.31
CA GLN A 163 -11.61 -5.69 -4.48
C GLN A 163 -11.20 -4.70 -5.58
N ILE A 164 -10.80 -3.48 -5.20
CA ILE A 164 -10.19 -2.51 -6.12
C ILE A 164 -8.91 -3.09 -6.72
N ALA A 165 -8.01 -3.62 -5.90
CA ALA A 165 -6.74 -4.19 -6.35
C ALA A 165 -6.93 -5.37 -7.31
N ALA A 166 -7.91 -6.24 -7.04
CA ALA A 166 -8.27 -7.36 -7.91
C ALA A 166 -8.85 -6.87 -9.25
N ALA A 167 -9.78 -5.91 -9.21
CA ALA A 167 -10.37 -5.32 -10.42
C ALA A 167 -9.35 -4.61 -11.31
N LEU A 168 -8.27 -4.08 -10.71
CA LEU A 168 -7.16 -3.44 -11.42
C LEU A 168 -5.98 -4.39 -11.73
N GLY A 169 -6.10 -5.68 -11.39
CA GLY A 169 -5.18 -6.74 -11.82
C GLY A 169 -3.87 -6.85 -11.05
N VAL A 170 -3.79 -6.34 -9.81
CA VAL A 170 -2.54 -6.29 -9.02
C VAL A 170 -2.73 -6.74 -7.56
N SER A 171 -3.75 -7.55 -7.27
CA SER A 171 -4.05 -7.96 -5.89
C SER A 171 -3.02 -8.95 -5.34
N PRO A 172 -2.32 -8.62 -4.22
CA PRO A 172 -1.45 -9.58 -3.53
C PRO A 172 -2.22 -10.79 -2.97
N LEU A 173 -3.53 -10.67 -2.78
CA LEU A 173 -4.37 -11.74 -2.24
C LEU A 173 -4.72 -12.82 -3.28
N GLU A 174 -4.41 -12.57 -4.55
CA GLU A 174 -4.66 -13.51 -5.66
C GLU A 174 -3.39 -14.26 -6.09
N LEU A 175 -2.27 -14.07 -5.38
CA LEU A 175 -1.01 -14.76 -5.66
C LEU A 175 -1.17 -16.27 -5.42
N THR A 176 -0.69 -17.06 -6.37
CA THR A 176 -0.74 -18.52 -6.31
C THR A 176 0.65 -19.12 -6.58
N PRO A 177 0.85 -20.43 -6.34
CA PRO A 177 2.09 -21.10 -6.74
C PRO A 177 2.41 -21.03 -8.25
N ASP A 178 1.41 -20.74 -9.09
CA ASP A 178 1.56 -20.62 -10.54
C ASP A 178 1.91 -19.18 -10.99
N THR A 179 1.84 -18.19 -10.09
CA THR A 179 2.24 -16.81 -10.38
C THR A 179 3.71 -16.77 -10.76
N ARG A 180 4.02 -16.19 -11.93
CA ARG A 180 5.38 -16.16 -12.41
C ARG A 180 6.19 -15.15 -11.60
N ALA A 181 7.19 -15.65 -10.88
CA ALA A 181 8.17 -14.81 -10.18
C ALA A 181 9.50 -14.73 -10.95
N VAL A 182 10.03 -13.52 -11.15
CA VAL A 182 11.35 -13.28 -11.75
C VAL A 182 12.21 -12.41 -10.84
N GLY A 183 13.38 -12.94 -10.46
CA GLY A 183 14.31 -12.27 -9.57
C GLY A 183 14.18 -12.74 -8.11
N THR A 184 14.63 -11.89 -7.19
CA THR A 184 14.66 -12.20 -5.75
C THR A 184 14.06 -11.02 -4.98
N GLY A 185 13.18 -11.31 -4.03
CA GLY A 185 12.64 -10.30 -3.13
C GLY A 185 13.69 -9.79 -2.16
N VAL A 186 13.55 -8.54 -1.73
CA VAL A 186 14.51 -7.87 -0.85
C VAL A 186 13.81 -7.11 0.26
N ILE A 187 14.45 -7.02 1.42
CA ILE A 187 14.16 -5.96 2.40
C ILE A 187 15.08 -4.79 2.11
N ALA A 188 14.55 -3.58 2.08
CA ALA A 188 15.31 -2.35 1.90
C ALA A 188 14.92 -1.29 2.94
N LEU A 189 15.88 -0.45 3.30
CA LEU A 189 15.67 0.66 4.23
C LEU A 189 15.08 1.86 3.51
N THR A 190 14.19 2.57 4.20
CA THR A 190 13.56 3.81 3.75
C THR A 190 14.31 5.03 4.32
N SER A 191 13.84 6.22 3.99
CA SER A 191 14.31 7.47 4.61
C SER A 191 14.06 7.58 6.11
N HIS A 192 13.25 6.68 6.69
CA HIS A 192 12.89 6.68 8.11
C HIS A 192 13.78 5.76 8.95
N ALA A 193 14.68 5.00 8.31
CA ALA A 193 15.62 4.16 9.05
C ALA A 193 16.58 5.03 9.87
N THR A 194 16.74 4.69 11.15
CA THR A 194 17.71 5.32 12.05
C THR A 194 19.12 4.80 11.78
N GLU A 195 20.16 5.56 12.19
CA GLU A 195 21.56 5.13 12.00
C GLU A 195 21.84 3.71 12.55
N VAL A 196 21.23 3.35 13.70
CA VAL A 196 21.36 2.03 14.35
C VAL A 196 20.81 0.89 13.49
N GLN A 197 19.72 1.11 12.76
CA GLN A 197 19.15 0.12 11.83
C GLN A 197 19.92 0.03 10.52
N THR A 198 20.76 1.03 10.25
CA THR A 198 21.52 1.09 9.02
C THR A 198 22.87 0.36 9.17
N GLU A 199 23.40 0.23 10.39
CA GLU A 199 24.62 -0.54 10.67
C GLU A 199 24.41 -2.03 10.33
N PRO A 200 25.32 -2.68 9.56
CA PRO A 200 25.23 -4.12 9.33
C PRO A 200 25.33 -4.85 10.67
N SER A 201 24.34 -5.68 10.98
CA SER A 201 24.39 -6.55 12.15
C SER A 201 25.64 -7.43 12.09
N ASP A 202 26.43 -7.49 13.16
CA ASP A 202 27.63 -8.32 13.27
C ASP A 202 27.38 -9.82 13.01
N LEU A 203 26.12 -10.25 12.97
CA LEU A 203 25.71 -11.60 12.58
C LEU A 203 25.93 -11.91 11.08
N ASP A 204 26.12 -10.90 10.23
CA ASP A 204 26.34 -11.07 8.79
C ASP A 204 27.83 -11.30 8.42
N THR A 205 28.72 -11.30 9.42
CA THR A 205 30.18 -11.52 9.23
C THR A 205 30.61 -12.97 9.49
N GLY A 206 29.67 -13.91 9.49
CA GLY A 206 29.86 -15.31 9.89
C GLY A 206 30.05 -16.31 8.75
N ALA A 207 30.52 -15.93 7.57
CA ALA A 207 30.77 -16.87 6.48
C ALA A 207 32.05 -16.52 5.71
N GLY A 208 33.20 -16.73 6.35
CA GLY A 208 34.46 -16.42 5.69
C GLY A 208 35.72 -16.83 6.42
N LEU A 209 35.82 -18.04 6.99
CA LEU A 209 37.11 -18.71 7.15
C LEU A 209 36.88 -20.20 7.47
N LEU A 210 37.65 -21.08 6.80
CA LEU A 210 37.57 -22.55 6.64
C LEU A 210 36.98 -22.90 5.26
N THR A 211 37.76 -23.14 4.21
CA THR A 211 38.97 -23.99 4.09
C THR A 211 39.79 -23.56 2.87
#